data_AF-A0A1I2ER77-F1
#
_entry.id   AF-A0A1I2ER77-F1
#
_cell.length_a   1.000
_cell.length_b   1.000
_cell.length_c   1.000
_cell.angle_alpha   90.00
_cell.angle_beta   90.00
_cell.angle_gamma   90.00
#
_symmetry.space_group_name_H-M   'P 1'
#
loop_
_entity.id
_entity.type
_entity.pdbx_description
1 polymer ?
#
loop_
_entity_poly.entity_id
_entity_poly.type
_entity_poly.pdbx_seq_one_letter_code
_entity_poly.pdbx_strand_id
1 'polypeptide(L)'
;MPAINPDTVAVVTVLAFLIGFPLFLVLYIKARRRATKLAKTLEEEKQRGAKELEKVTHEETQKRQELEARYAPIIDKEAEVARLDAQARAHQGNIDELRASYAAKHETLKRLEHQVAVYDDRLAFAELGVYEPHFDFGDSEAFKAKIKEVRDKQKAMVSAKHATLCPTDWVVEGSRSKGQTMIVNKHPIGTPYRRRRGTPLFHG
;
A
#
# COMPACT_ATOMS: atom_id res chain seq x y z
N MET A 1 41.02 67.42 -90.05
CA MET A 1 41.18 67.27 -88.60
C MET A 1 42.28 68.23 -88.17
N PRO A 2 42.01 69.27 -87.35
CA PRO A 2 43.07 70.20 -86.98
C PRO A 2 44.07 69.50 -86.05
N ALA A 3 45.37 69.59 -86.39
CA ALA A 3 46.47 69.10 -85.58
C ALA A 3 46.62 70.02 -84.36
N ILE A 4 46.43 69.46 -83.16
CA ILE A 4 46.56 70.20 -81.90
C ILE A 4 48.05 70.33 -81.57
N ASN A 5 48.51 71.54 -81.25
CA ASN A 5 49.91 71.80 -80.96
C ASN A 5 50.35 71.10 -79.66
N PRO A 6 51.52 70.44 -79.61
CA PRO A 6 51.98 69.69 -78.45
C PRO A 6 52.06 70.55 -77.17
N ASP A 7 52.42 71.83 -77.29
CA ASP A 7 52.52 72.75 -76.16
C ASP A 7 51.16 73.08 -75.54
N THR A 8 50.11 73.20 -76.37
CA THR A 8 48.74 73.43 -75.88
C THR A 8 48.18 72.21 -75.14
N VAL A 9 48.56 71.00 -75.56
CA VAL A 9 48.21 69.76 -74.85
C VAL A 9 48.91 69.72 -73.48
N ALA A 10 50.18 70.11 -73.40
CA ALA A 10 50.94 70.14 -72.14
C ALA A 10 50.38 71.15 -71.12
N VAL A 11 49.95 72.34 -71.56
CA VAL A 11 49.36 73.34 -70.66
C VAL A 11 48.00 72.88 -70.13
N VAL A 12 47.15 72.28 -70.97
CA VAL A 12 45.83 71.79 -70.58
C VAL A 12 45.93 70.60 -69.61
N THR A 13 46.88 69.68 -69.81
CA THR A 13 47.10 68.56 -68.88
C THR A 13 47.58 69.04 -67.50
N VAL A 14 48.47 70.03 -67.46
CA VAL A 14 48.96 70.62 -66.20
C VAL A 14 47.84 71.35 -65.45
N LEU A 15 47.00 72.13 -66.15
CA LEU A 15 45.85 72.81 -65.54
C LEU A 15 44.77 71.82 -65.06
N ALA A 16 44.49 70.78 -65.84
CA ALA A 16 43.59 69.71 -65.44
C ALA A 16 44.11 68.95 -64.21
N PHE A 17 45.43 68.75 -64.10
CA PHE A 17 46.05 68.15 -62.93
C PHE A 17 45.98 69.07 -61.70
N LEU A 18 46.24 70.38 -61.86
CA LEU A 18 46.21 71.35 -60.77
C LEU A 18 44.83 71.48 -60.11
N ILE A 19 43.75 71.30 -60.87
CA ILE A 19 42.37 71.39 -60.36
C ILE A 19 41.83 69.99 -60.00
N GLY A 20 42.12 68.98 -60.83
CA GLY A 20 41.64 67.61 -60.65
C GLY A 20 42.28 66.89 -59.46
N PHE A 21 43.57 67.11 -59.21
CA PHE A 21 44.29 66.50 -58.09
C PHE A 21 43.77 66.94 -56.70
N PRO A 22 43.61 68.24 -56.39
CA PRO A 22 43.07 68.64 -55.09
C PRO A 22 41.60 68.23 -54.93
N LEU A 23 40.80 68.26 -56.01
CA LEU A 23 39.42 67.77 -55.98
C LEU A 23 39.37 66.27 -55.68
N PHE A 24 40.21 65.48 -56.36
CA PHE A 24 40.36 64.04 -56.11
C PHE A 24 40.85 63.78 -54.68
N LEU A 25 41.83 64.54 -54.18
CA LEU A 25 42.35 64.42 -52.82
C LEU A 25 41.26 64.69 -51.78
N VAL A 26 40.44 65.73 -51.96
CA VAL A 26 39.32 66.06 -51.08
C VAL A 26 38.25 64.97 -51.11
N LEU A 27 37.88 64.48 -52.30
CA LEU A 27 36.93 63.38 -52.45
C LEU A 27 37.46 62.09 -51.84
N TYR A 28 38.74 61.78 -52.03
CA TYR A 28 39.43 60.63 -51.46
C TYR A 28 39.48 60.71 -49.93
N ILE A 29 39.81 61.87 -49.36
CA ILE A 29 39.80 62.09 -47.91
C ILE A 29 38.36 61.96 -47.35
N LYS A 30 37.35 62.51 -48.03
CA LYS A 30 35.94 62.38 -47.62
C LYS A 30 35.45 60.94 -47.71
N ALA A 31 35.82 60.22 -48.76
CA ALA A 31 35.52 58.79 -48.93
C ALA A 31 36.22 57.94 -47.86
N ARG A 32 37.52 58.18 -47.60
CA ARG A 32 38.30 57.49 -46.58
C ARG A 32 37.76 57.75 -45.17
N ARG A 33 37.40 59.00 -44.84
CA ARG A 33 36.76 59.35 -43.57
C ARG A 33 35.38 58.71 -43.41
N ARG A 34 34.61 58.55 -44.49
CA ARG A 34 33.33 57.82 -44.45
C ARG A 34 33.56 56.33 -44.24
N ALA A 35 34.50 55.72 -44.96
CA ALA A 35 34.84 54.31 -44.82
C ALA A 35 35.32 53.96 -43.41
N THR A 36 36.19 54.78 -42.80
CA THR A 36 36.64 54.54 -41.42
C THR A 36 35.53 54.73 -40.39
N LYS A 37 34.61 55.68 -40.60
CA LYS A 37 33.42 55.85 -39.76
C LYS A 37 32.50 54.63 -39.84
N LEU A 38 32.19 54.15 -41.06
CA LEU A 38 31.38 52.94 -41.26
C LEU A 38 32.03 51.71 -40.64
N ALA A 39 33.35 51.53 -40.79
CA ALA A 39 34.06 50.42 -40.17
C ALA A 39 33.98 50.47 -38.64
N LYS A 40 34.10 51.67 -38.05
CA LYS A 40 33.98 51.87 -36.61
C LYS A 40 32.56 51.59 -36.10
N THR A 41 31.53 52.08 -36.79
CA THR A 41 30.13 51.81 -36.41
C THR A 41 29.79 50.33 -36.54
N LEU A 42 30.30 49.66 -37.59
CA LEU A 42 30.13 48.22 -37.77
C LEU A 42 30.80 47.43 -36.64
N GLU A 43 32.00 47.81 -36.22
CA GLU A 43 32.70 47.15 -35.12
C GLU A 43 32.00 47.38 -33.77
N GLU A 44 31.49 48.60 -33.53
CA GLU A 44 30.68 48.90 -32.36
C GLU A 44 29.37 48.09 -32.34
N GLU A 45 28.69 47.94 -33.48
CA GLU A 45 27.49 47.09 -33.61
C GLU A 45 27.81 45.62 -33.39
N LYS A 46 28.91 45.11 -33.94
CA LYS A 46 29.39 43.74 -33.67
C LYS A 46 29.70 43.51 -32.21
N GLN A 47 30.39 44.45 -31.55
CA GLN A 47 30.70 44.35 -30.13
C GLN A 47 29.44 44.45 -29.26
N ARG A 48 28.47 45.27 -29.64
CA ARG A 48 27.15 45.33 -28.97
C ARG A 48 26.41 44.01 -29.11
N GLY A 49 26.33 43.46 -30.33
CA GLY A 49 25.70 42.17 -30.59
C GLY A 49 26.40 41.02 -29.85
N ALA A 50 27.73 41.01 -29.80
CA ALA A 50 28.49 40.01 -29.05
C ALA A 50 28.21 40.09 -27.54
N LYS A 51 28.15 41.30 -26.97
CA LYS A 51 27.80 41.51 -25.56
C LYS A 51 26.36 41.11 -25.25
N GLU A 52 25.43 41.40 -26.16
CA GLU A 52 24.03 41.02 -26.00
C GLU A 52 23.86 39.50 -26.07
N LEU A 53 24.54 38.86 -27.03
CA LEU A 53 24.58 37.40 -27.13
C LEU A 53 25.19 36.76 -25.87
N GLU A 54 26.31 37.29 -25.37
CA GLU A 54 26.94 36.81 -24.14
C GLU A 54 25.97 36.92 -22.94
N LYS A 55 25.28 38.06 -22.78
CA LYS A 55 24.26 38.24 -21.74
C LYS A 55 23.13 37.22 -21.86
N VAL A 56 22.55 37.07 -23.05
CA VAL A 56 21.46 36.11 -23.29
C VAL A 56 21.93 34.69 -23.00
N THR A 57 23.12 34.30 -23.47
CA THR A 57 23.67 32.98 -23.18
C THR A 57 23.90 32.78 -21.69
N HIS A 58 24.38 33.79 -20.98
CA HIS A 58 24.59 33.72 -19.54
C HIS A 58 23.25 33.55 -18.80
N GLU A 59 22.24 34.36 -19.13
CA GLU A 59 20.90 34.25 -18.55
C GLU A 59 20.26 32.88 -18.82
N GLU A 60 20.38 32.36 -20.04
CA GLU A 60 19.87 31.03 -20.38
C GLU A 60 20.63 29.92 -19.64
N THR A 61 21.96 30.02 -19.49
CA THR A 61 22.71 29.06 -18.68
C THR A 61 22.33 29.11 -17.20
N GLN A 62 22.10 30.31 -16.64
CA GLN A 62 21.66 30.46 -15.26
C GLN A 62 20.27 29.85 -15.05
N LYS A 63 19.30 30.15 -15.94
CA LYS A 63 17.96 29.54 -15.88
C LYS A 63 18.04 28.02 -15.99
N ARG A 64 18.90 27.50 -16.88
CA ARG A 64 19.09 26.06 -17.05
C ARG A 64 19.65 25.42 -15.79
N GLN A 65 20.64 26.05 -15.14
CA GLN A 65 21.19 25.60 -13.87
C GLN A 65 20.17 25.67 -12.73
N GLU A 66 19.36 26.74 -12.67
CA GLU A 66 18.30 26.89 -11.68
C GLU A 66 17.22 25.82 -11.84
N LEU A 67 16.80 25.55 -13.08
CA LEU A 67 15.88 24.46 -13.40
C LEU A 67 16.50 23.11 -13.02
N GLU A 68 17.74 22.84 -13.42
CA GLU A 68 18.44 21.61 -13.05
C GLU A 68 18.55 21.46 -11.52
N ALA A 69 18.84 22.52 -10.76
CA ALA A 69 18.89 22.47 -9.30
C ALA A 69 17.50 22.25 -8.68
N ARG A 70 16.46 22.91 -9.21
CA ARG A 70 15.08 22.78 -8.74
C ARG A 70 14.48 21.41 -9.03
N TYR A 71 14.87 20.81 -10.15
CA TYR A 71 14.36 19.53 -10.64
C TYR A 71 15.35 18.37 -10.41
N ALA A 72 16.56 18.60 -9.89
CA ALA A 72 17.48 17.55 -9.46
C ALA A 72 16.85 16.55 -8.47
N PRO A 73 15.99 16.97 -7.51
CA PRO A 73 15.25 16.04 -6.67
C PRO A 73 14.18 15.24 -7.42
N ILE A 74 13.79 15.65 -8.63
CA ILE A 74 12.78 14.93 -9.44
C ILE A 74 13.43 13.85 -10.32
N ILE A 75 14.76 13.87 -10.50
CA ILE A 75 15.53 12.72 -11.02
C ILE A 75 15.54 11.56 -10.01
N ASP A 76 15.23 11.83 -8.73
CA ASP A 76 14.97 10.84 -7.68
C ASP A 76 13.56 10.25 -7.78
N LYS A 77 12.69 10.73 -8.68
CA LYS A 77 11.33 10.19 -8.82
C LYS A 77 11.35 8.78 -9.39
N GLU A 78 12.18 8.49 -10.39
CA GLU A 78 12.32 7.15 -10.94
C GLU A 78 12.91 6.18 -9.89
N ALA A 79 13.86 6.64 -9.09
CA ALA A 79 14.42 5.86 -7.98
C ALA A 79 13.39 5.63 -6.86
N GLU A 80 12.60 6.65 -6.53
CA GLU A 80 11.53 6.57 -5.54
C GLU A 80 10.38 5.65 -6.03
N VAL A 81 10.02 5.72 -7.31
CA VAL A 81 9.07 4.79 -7.93
C VAL A 81 9.59 3.36 -7.84
N ALA A 82 10.87 3.12 -8.15
CA ALA A 82 11.47 1.79 -8.03
C ALA A 82 11.48 1.29 -6.57
N ARG A 83 11.74 2.18 -5.60
CA ARG A 83 11.69 1.88 -4.16
C ARG A 83 10.28 1.52 -3.71
N LEU A 84 9.28 2.30 -4.13
CA LEU A 84 7.87 2.08 -3.80
C LEU A 84 7.35 0.79 -4.45
N ASP A 85 7.73 0.48 -5.68
CA ASP A 85 7.39 -0.77 -6.34
C ASP A 85 7.99 -1.99 -5.63
N ALA A 86 9.26 -1.88 -5.18
CA ALA A 86 9.89 -2.93 -4.40
C ALA A 86 9.16 -3.16 -3.06
N GLN A 87 8.74 -2.10 -2.38
CA GLN A 87 7.94 -2.20 -1.16
C GLN A 87 6.56 -2.77 -1.42
N ALA A 88 5.88 -2.33 -2.47
CA ALA A 88 4.57 -2.86 -2.84
C ALA A 88 4.64 -4.37 -3.11
N ARG A 89 5.68 -4.84 -3.82
CA ARG A 89 5.91 -6.28 -4.05
C ARG A 89 6.20 -7.03 -2.75
N ALA A 90 7.03 -6.49 -1.87
CA ALA A 90 7.32 -7.11 -0.58
C ALA A 90 6.06 -7.21 0.30
N HIS A 91 5.28 -6.14 0.38
CA HIS A 91 4.02 -6.13 1.11
C HIS A 91 3.01 -7.10 0.51
N GLN A 92 2.92 -7.18 -0.82
CA GLN A 92 2.05 -8.15 -1.49
C GLN A 92 2.45 -9.59 -1.15
N GLY A 93 3.75 -9.91 -1.17
CA GLY A 93 4.25 -11.22 -0.74
C GLY A 93 3.88 -11.55 0.71
N ASN A 94 4.06 -10.60 1.63
CA ASN A 94 3.69 -10.78 3.04
C ASN A 94 2.18 -10.98 3.23
N ILE A 95 1.34 -10.28 2.45
CA ILE A 95 -0.12 -10.44 2.48
C ILE A 95 -0.51 -11.85 2.01
N ASP A 96 0.11 -12.33 0.94
CA ASP A 96 -0.22 -13.64 0.38
C ASP A 96 0.24 -14.78 1.32
N GLU A 97 1.42 -14.65 1.94
CA GLU A 97 1.88 -15.55 3.00
C GLU A 97 0.93 -15.55 4.21
N LEU A 98 0.53 -14.37 4.68
CA LEU A 98 -0.38 -14.24 5.81
C LEU A 98 -1.74 -14.87 5.51
N ARG A 99 -2.27 -14.68 4.29
CA ARG A 99 -3.53 -15.29 3.85
C ARG A 99 -3.44 -16.80 3.81
N ALA A 100 -2.35 -17.36 3.27
CA ALA A 100 -2.13 -18.80 3.25
C ALA A 100 -2.05 -19.39 4.66
N SER A 101 -1.28 -18.74 5.54
CA SER A 101 -1.15 -19.12 6.96
C SER A 101 -2.49 -19.06 7.70
N TYR A 102 -3.26 -17.99 7.48
CA TYR A 102 -4.58 -17.84 8.07
C TYR A 102 -5.54 -18.94 7.61
N ALA A 103 -5.60 -19.22 6.31
CA ALA A 103 -6.46 -20.27 5.76
C ALA A 103 -6.17 -21.64 6.38
N ALA A 104 -4.89 -22.03 6.46
CA ALA A 104 -4.46 -23.30 7.05
C ALA A 104 -4.80 -23.39 8.56
N LYS A 105 -4.57 -22.30 9.31
CA LYS A 105 -4.89 -22.24 10.74
C LYS A 105 -6.40 -22.29 10.99
N HIS A 106 -7.18 -21.61 10.15
CA HIS A 106 -8.63 -21.60 10.27
C HIS A 106 -9.25 -22.97 9.94
N GLU A 107 -8.73 -23.69 8.96
CA GLU A 107 -9.12 -25.08 8.70
C GLU A 107 -8.83 -25.98 9.91
N THR A 108 -7.63 -25.83 10.49
CA THR A 108 -7.24 -26.56 11.70
C THR A 108 -8.16 -26.23 12.89
N LEU A 109 -8.51 -24.96 13.08
CA LEU A 109 -9.43 -24.51 14.11
C LEU A 109 -10.80 -25.16 13.94
N LYS A 110 -11.39 -25.11 12.74
CA LYS A 110 -12.68 -25.75 12.45
C LYS A 110 -12.67 -27.25 12.75
N ARG A 111 -11.59 -27.94 12.39
CA ARG A 111 -11.43 -29.37 12.69
C ARG A 111 -11.39 -29.61 14.20
N LEU A 112 -10.66 -28.78 14.95
CA LEU A 112 -10.57 -28.89 16.41
C LEU A 112 -11.91 -28.58 17.08
N GLU A 113 -12.63 -27.54 16.65
CA GLU A 113 -13.98 -27.21 17.14
C GLU A 113 -14.95 -28.37 16.95
N HIS A 114 -14.93 -29.02 15.78
CA HIS A 114 -15.75 -30.20 15.54
C HIS A 114 -15.38 -31.37 16.46
N GLN A 115 -14.07 -31.61 16.67
CA GLN A 115 -13.61 -32.67 17.58
C GLN A 115 -14.05 -32.38 19.02
N VAL A 116 -13.94 -31.14 19.48
CA VAL A 116 -14.37 -30.73 20.83
C VAL A 116 -15.88 -30.96 21.00
N ALA A 117 -16.70 -30.55 20.04
CA ALA A 117 -18.15 -30.78 20.10
C ALA A 117 -18.50 -32.28 20.23
N VAL A 118 -17.81 -33.16 19.49
CA VAL A 118 -17.99 -34.62 19.61
C VAL A 118 -17.59 -35.13 20.99
N TYR A 119 -16.52 -34.59 21.57
CA TYR A 119 -16.08 -34.95 22.92
C TYR A 119 -17.03 -34.46 24.00
N ASP A 120 -17.57 -33.23 23.88
CA ASP A 120 -18.55 -32.69 24.81
C ASP A 120 -19.81 -33.56 24.86
N ASP A 121 -20.31 -33.99 23.70
CA ASP A 121 -21.44 -34.93 23.62
C ASP A 121 -21.10 -36.25 24.34
N ARG A 122 -19.93 -36.85 24.05
CA ARG A 122 -19.49 -38.09 24.71
C ARG A 122 -19.35 -37.92 26.22
N LEU A 123 -18.83 -36.79 26.69
CA LEU A 123 -18.69 -36.49 28.11
C LEU A 123 -20.07 -36.39 28.78
N ALA A 124 -21.02 -35.70 28.14
CA ALA A 124 -22.38 -35.58 28.64
C ALA A 124 -23.09 -36.94 28.75
N PHE A 125 -22.87 -37.87 27.80
CA PHE A 125 -23.39 -39.23 27.91
C PHE A 125 -22.69 -40.03 29.03
N ALA A 126 -21.38 -39.86 29.21
CA ALA A 126 -20.65 -40.48 30.32
C ALA A 126 -21.14 -40.00 31.69
N GLU A 127 -21.42 -38.70 31.85
CA GLU A 127 -22.01 -38.13 33.08
C GLU A 127 -23.41 -38.68 33.39
N LEU A 128 -24.18 -39.00 32.35
CA LEU A 128 -25.48 -39.68 32.47
C LEU A 128 -25.36 -41.20 32.72
N GLY A 129 -24.14 -41.72 32.91
CA GLY A 129 -23.86 -43.14 33.14
C GLY A 129 -23.95 -44.02 31.89
N VAL A 130 -24.05 -43.41 30.69
CA VAL A 130 -24.08 -44.11 29.41
C VAL A 130 -22.65 -44.18 28.85
N TYR A 131 -21.91 -45.20 29.27
CA TYR A 131 -20.54 -45.44 28.82
C TYR A 131 -20.50 -46.15 27.46
N GLU A 132 -19.47 -45.84 26.67
CA GLU A 132 -19.15 -46.56 25.43
C GLU A 132 -18.74 -48.00 25.77
N PRO A 133 -19.29 -49.03 25.09
CA PRO A 133 -18.89 -50.42 25.32
C PRO A 133 -17.43 -50.66 24.93
N HIS A 134 -16.64 -51.22 25.84
CA HIS A 134 -15.32 -51.77 25.55
C HIS A 134 -15.44 -53.26 25.25
N PHE A 135 -14.79 -53.73 24.18
CA PHE A 135 -14.77 -55.13 23.79
C PHE A 135 -13.33 -55.63 23.71
N ASP A 136 -13.11 -56.85 24.18
CA ASP A 136 -11.79 -57.49 24.13
C ASP A 136 -11.62 -58.29 22.82
N PHE A 137 -10.38 -58.66 22.51
CA PHE A 137 -10.03 -59.38 21.27
C PHE A 137 -10.70 -60.77 21.15
N GLY A 138 -11.23 -61.33 22.24
CA GLY A 138 -11.91 -62.64 22.27
C GLY A 138 -13.41 -62.60 21.97
N ASP A 139 -14.04 -61.41 21.90
CA ASP A 139 -15.48 -61.29 21.73
C ASP A 139 -15.90 -61.50 20.26
N SER A 140 -16.96 -62.28 20.04
CA SER A 140 -17.48 -62.49 18.67
C SER A 140 -17.99 -61.17 18.07
N GLU A 141 -17.65 -60.91 16.81
CA GLU A 141 -18.06 -59.69 16.09
C GLU A 141 -19.59 -59.50 16.07
N ALA A 142 -20.34 -60.60 15.98
CA ALA A 142 -21.80 -60.58 16.06
C ALA A 142 -22.31 -60.07 17.42
N PHE A 143 -21.66 -60.44 18.52
CA PHE A 143 -22.02 -59.99 19.86
C PHE A 143 -21.67 -58.51 20.07
N LYS A 144 -20.50 -58.06 19.58
CA LYS A 144 -20.09 -56.65 19.59
C LYS A 144 -21.10 -55.77 18.84
N ALA A 145 -21.47 -56.19 17.63
CA ALA A 145 -22.45 -55.48 16.80
C ALA A 145 -23.81 -55.38 17.50
N LYS A 146 -24.26 -56.46 18.15
CA LYS A 146 -25.55 -56.47 18.85
C LYS A 146 -25.56 -55.59 20.09
N ILE A 147 -24.47 -55.60 20.87
CA ILE A 147 -24.34 -54.70 22.03
C ILE A 147 -24.33 -53.24 21.58
N LYS A 148 -23.61 -52.92 20.50
CA LYS A 148 -23.58 -51.56 19.94
C LYS A 148 -24.97 -51.09 19.52
N GLU A 149 -25.71 -51.92 18.77
CA GLU A 149 -27.08 -51.62 18.34
C GLU A 149 -28.02 -51.32 19.52
N VAL A 150 -27.95 -52.11 20.59
CA VAL A 150 -28.79 -51.92 21.79
C VAL A 150 -28.40 -50.62 22.52
N ARG A 151 -27.12 -50.31 22.61
CA ARG A 151 -26.62 -49.10 23.27
C ARG A 151 -26.96 -47.83 22.50
N ASP A 152 -26.90 -47.88 21.17
CA ASP A 152 -27.34 -46.78 20.30
C ASP A 152 -28.85 -46.49 20.49
N LYS A 153 -29.67 -47.54 20.60
CA LYS A 153 -31.10 -47.39 20.93
C LYS A 153 -31.32 -46.76 22.30
N GLN A 154 -30.57 -47.17 23.33
CA GLN A 154 -30.64 -46.58 24.67
C GLN A 154 -30.23 -45.10 24.65
N LYS A 155 -29.16 -44.76 23.94
CA LYS A 155 -28.68 -43.39 23.76
C LYS A 155 -29.76 -42.51 23.13
N ALA A 156 -30.40 -42.98 22.06
CA ALA A 156 -31.51 -42.29 21.41
C ALA A 156 -32.70 -42.05 22.36
N MET A 157 -33.06 -43.02 23.19
CA MET A 157 -34.13 -42.87 24.19
C MET A 157 -33.80 -41.84 25.28
N VAL A 158 -32.54 -41.79 25.74
CA VAL A 158 -32.07 -40.80 26.71
C VAL A 158 -32.07 -39.40 26.12
N SER A 159 -31.55 -39.23 24.90
CA SER A 159 -31.59 -37.95 24.18
C SER A 159 -33.02 -37.46 23.95
N ALA A 160 -33.95 -38.37 23.64
CA ALA A 160 -35.36 -38.05 23.48
C ALA A 160 -36.10 -37.77 24.81
N LYS A 161 -35.46 -37.98 25.98
CA LYS A 161 -36.09 -37.91 27.32
C LYS A 161 -37.23 -38.92 27.55
N HIS A 162 -37.24 -40.03 26.83
CA HIS A 162 -38.25 -41.09 26.95
C HIS A 162 -37.68 -42.37 27.60
N ALA A 163 -36.45 -42.32 28.11
CA ALA A 163 -35.78 -43.48 28.70
C ALA A 163 -36.39 -43.95 30.04
N THR A 164 -37.14 -43.09 30.74
CA THR A 164 -37.78 -43.43 32.02
C THR A 164 -39.22 -42.93 32.06
N LEU A 165 -40.11 -43.75 32.61
CA LEU A 165 -41.47 -43.34 32.97
C LEU A 165 -41.43 -42.77 34.39
N CYS A 166 -41.44 -41.44 34.51
CA CYS A 166 -41.49 -40.78 35.82
C CYS A 166 -42.84 -40.06 35.97
N PRO A 167 -43.70 -40.45 36.94
CA PRO A 167 -44.95 -39.75 37.17
C PRO A 167 -44.67 -38.31 37.57
N THR A 168 -45.11 -37.37 36.73
CA THR A 168 -44.84 -35.93 36.87
C THR A 168 -45.76 -35.26 37.92
N ASP A 169 -46.79 -35.98 38.40
CA ASP A 169 -47.86 -35.48 39.26
C ASP A 169 -47.64 -35.74 40.76
N TRP A 170 -46.39 -35.69 41.23
CA TRP A 170 -46.14 -35.79 42.67
C TRP A 170 -46.29 -34.42 43.35
N VAL A 171 -46.89 -34.42 44.53
CA VAL A 171 -47.20 -33.22 45.31
C VAL A 171 -46.13 -33.04 46.38
N VAL A 172 -45.48 -31.87 46.43
CA VAL A 172 -44.49 -31.53 47.46
C VAL A 172 -45.13 -30.54 48.43
N GLU A 173 -45.24 -30.94 49.70
CA GLU A 173 -45.83 -30.10 50.76
C GLU A 173 -47.23 -29.55 50.37
N GLY A 174 -48.08 -30.38 49.77
CA GLY A 174 -49.41 -29.98 49.33
C GLY A 174 -49.47 -29.15 48.03
N SER A 175 -48.32 -28.80 47.42
CA SER A 175 -48.27 -28.02 46.18
C SER A 175 -47.80 -28.83 44.97
N ARG A 176 -48.63 -28.86 43.91
CA ARG A 176 -48.28 -29.41 42.60
C ARG A 176 -47.23 -28.56 41.87
N SER A 177 -47.25 -27.24 42.03
CA SER A 177 -46.27 -26.35 41.40
C SER A 177 -44.86 -26.51 41.98
N LYS A 178 -44.75 -26.84 43.28
CA LYS A 178 -43.48 -27.21 43.92
C LYS A 178 -42.95 -28.54 43.37
N GLY A 179 -43.82 -29.54 43.18
CA GLY A 179 -43.46 -30.83 42.57
C GLY A 179 -42.96 -30.68 41.13
N GLN A 180 -43.65 -29.88 40.32
CA GLN A 180 -43.21 -29.58 38.94
C GLN A 180 -41.88 -28.81 38.93
N THR A 181 -41.70 -27.84 39.83
CA THR A 181 -40.42 -27.13 39.97
C THR A 181 -39.28 -28.07 40.34
N MET A 182 -39.49 -29.09 41.19
CA MET A 182 -38.46 -30.08 41.53
C MET A 182 -38.10 -31.01 40.36
N ILE A 183 -39.05 -31.31 39.46
CA ILE A 183 -38.80 -32.11 38.26
C ILE A 183 -38.07 -31.30 37.19
N VAL A 184 -38.46 -30.04 37.01
CA VAL A 184 -37.88 -29.12 36.03
C VAL A 184 -36.53 -28.57 36.49
N ASN A 185 -36.37 -28.27 37.78
CA ASN A 185 -35.09 -27.90 38.40
C ASN A 185 -34.27 -29.13 38.77
N LYS A 186 -34.06 -30.04 37.82
CA LYS A 186 -32.76 -30.71 37.76
C LYS A 186 -31.74 -29.62 37.41
N HIS A 187 -31.15 -29.07 38.47
CA HIS A 187 -30.12 -28.05 38.49
C HIS A 187 -29.21 -28.09 37.23
N PRO A 188 -29.06 -27.00 36.45
CA PRO A 188 -27.84 -26.84 35.67
C PRO A 188 -26.71 -26.77 36.71
N ILE A 189 -25.86 -27.78 36.75
CA ILE A 189 -24.73 -27.86 37.66
C ILE A 189 -23.81 -26.69 37.33
N GLY A 190 -23.96 -25.56 38.04
CA GLY A 190 -23.21 -24.34 37.68
C GLY A 190 -23.55 -23.02 38.37
N THR A 191 -24.47 -22.93 39.33
CA THR A 191 -24.58 -21.67 40.11
C THR A 191 -23.61 -21.65 41.28
N PRO A 192 -22.74 -20.62 41.41
CA PRO A 192 -21.73 -20.57 42.45
C PRO A 192 -22.38 -20.47 43.83
N TYR A 193 -21.95 -21.34 44.74
CA TYR A 193 -22.30 -21.34 46.15
C TYR A 193 -21.86 -20.01 46.78
N ARG A 194 -22.79 -19.06 46.93
CA ARG A 194 -22.54 -17.79 47.61
C ARG A 194 -22.35 -18.08 49.11
N ARG A 195 -21.09 -18.28 49.54
CA ARG A 195 -20.72 -18.35 50.97
C ARG A 195 -21.31 -17.13 51.68
N ARG A 196 -22.32 -17.33 52.53
CA ARG A 196 -22.66 -16.33 53.56
C ARG A 196 -21.43 -16.22 54.47
N ARG A 197 -20.78 -15.04 54.43
CA ARG A 197 -19.76 -14.66 55.41
C ARG A 197 -20.40 -14.74 56.80
N GLY A 198 -19.77 -15.49 57.70
CA GLY A 198 -20.20 -15.60 59.09
C GLY A 198 -20.18 -14.22 59.75
N THR A 199 -21.27 -13.88 60.42
CA THR A 199 -21.33 -12.87 61.45
C THR A 199 -20.56 -13.39 62.67
N PRO A 200 -19.64 -12.63 63.27
CA PRO A 200 -18.93 -13.09 64.47
C PRO A 200 -19.87 -13.04 65.68
N LEU A 201 -19.93 -14.14 66.42
CA LEU A 201 -20.52 -14.21 67.76
C LEU A 201 -19.57 -13.49 68.73
N PHE A 202 -19.98 -12.34 69.25
CA PHE A 202 -19.53 -11.84 70.54
C PHE A 202 -20.55 -12.28 71.60
N HIS A 203 -20.08 -12.92 72.66
CA HIS A 203 -20.81 -13.16 73.91
C HIS A 203 -19.90 -12.75 75.06
N GLY A 204 -20.47 -12.02 76.03
CA GLY A 204 -19.86 -11.77 77.34
C GLY A 204 -18.93 -10.59 77.39
#